data_AF-A0A349YR49-F1
#
_entry.id   AF-A0A349YR49-F1
#
_cell.length_a   1.000
_cell.length_b   1.000
_cell.length_c   1.000
_cell.angle_alpha   90.00
_cell.angle_beta   90.00
_cell.angle_gamma   90.00
#
_symmetry.space_group_name_H-M   'P 1'
#
loop_
_entity.id
_entity.type
_entity.pdbx_description
1 polymer ?
#
loop_
_entity_poly.entity_id
_entity_poly.type
_entity_poly.pdbx_seq_one_letter_code
_entity_poly.pdbx_strand_id
1 'polypeptide(L)'
;MEKIMNLNILIPNNVKMILDKIKENGYEAVIVGGCVRDSIMLEMPHDWDIATSAQPTEIMEIFKDFRIMTVGLKHGTVTVIIDHEPYEITTYRIDGKYTDYRRPDTVSYTRSLNEDLLRRDFTINAIAYDGENIIDIHNGIGDIKQGIIRCVGNPDDRFQEDPLRILRALRFAVRFKFQIEENTAAAMRRHMELLDHIVIERKQSEFTKIICTNNIKGNFEILKGHQDILSYVMPNIADITEWNKTVDMIRDCDGLCEKLVILIDMAKVESYHNVVSILMKYPNKVSKSVCNIMECRKELITDSVENARYLLSKYSKEDVIKTTNYKLAKIISDESADKTMTLRLYKAQDIIEEVYSNPDRYCYDLKHLDINGHDLKAIGIPDVEISNCLHGLLQLVISDQAENDNEKLIEIVKISRF
;
A
#
# COMPACT_ATOMS: atom_id res chain seq x y z
N MET A 1 -1.09 32.18 15.71
CA MET A 1 -2.53 31.84 15.61
C MET A 1 -3.15 32.46 14.38
N GLU A 2 -2.91 33.75 14.10
CA GLU A 2 -3.53 34.49 12.98
C GLU A 2 -3.24 33.93 11.57
N LYS A 3 -2.01 33.45 11.28
CA LYS A 3 -1.66 32.97 9.92
C LYS A 3 -2.42 31.72 9.45
N ILE A 4 -2.93 30.89 10.36
CA ILE A 4 -3.71 29.68 9.99
C ILE A 4 -5.22 29.96 10.05
N MET A 5 -5.68 30.87 10.93
CA MET A 5 -7.08 31.29 10.96
C MET A 5 -7.47 32.15 9.74
N ASN A 6 -6.51 32.82 9.10
CA ASN A 6 -6.70 33.59 7.85
C ASN A 6 -6.25 32.81 6.60
N LEU A 7 -6.14 31.48 6.68
CA LEU A 7 -5.74 30.66 5.54
C LEU A 7 -6.94 30.49 4.61
N ASN A 8 -6.93 31.20 3.48
CA ASN A 8 -7.86 30.91 2.39
C ASN A 8 -7.43 29.59 1.74
N ILE A 9 -8.16 28.52 2.04
CA ILE A 9 -7.94 27.22 1.39
C ILE A 9 -8.29 27.39 -0.09
N LEU A 10 -7.33 27.08 -0.97
CA LEU A 10 -7.56 27.11 -2.40
C LEU A 10 -8.42 25.90 -2.78
N ILE A 11 -9.72 26.14 -2.96
CA ILE A 11 -10.68 25.13 -3.40
C ILE A 11 -10.89 25.22 -4.92
N PRO A 12 -11.16 24.08 -5.60
CA PRO A 12 -11.54 24.09 -7.01
C PRO A 12 -12.80 24.93 -7.27
N ASN A 13 -12.89 25.52 -8.47
CA ASN A 13 -14.05 26.35 -8.86
C ASN A 13 -15.37 25.58 -8.74
N ASN A 14 -15.38 24.29 -9.11
CA ASN A 14 -16.58 23.46 -9.03
C ASN A 14 -16.98 23.19 -7.58
N VAL A 15 -16.01 22.99 -6.67
CA VAL A 15 -16.28 22.86 -5.23
C VAL A 15 -16.87 24.16 -4.70
N LYS A 16 -16.27 25.31 -5.04
CA LYS A 16 -16.81 26.62 -4.65
C LYS A 16 -18.25 26.83 -5.15
N MET A 17 -18.50 26.54 -6.43
CA MET A 17 -19.84 26.62 -7.01
C MET A 17 -20.86 25.75 -6.27
N ILE A 18 -20.48 24.52 -5.88
CA ILE A 18 -21.36 23.64 -5.10
C ILE A 18 -21.68 24.27 -3.74
N LEU A 19 -20.67 24.76 -3.02
CA LEU A 19 -20.87 25.42 -1.72
C LEU A 19 -21.80 26.64 -1.85
N ASP A 20 -21.51 27.52 -2.81
CA ASP A 20 -22.28 28.75 -3.06
C ASP A 20 -23.74 28.43 -3.42
N LYS A 21 -23.96 27.48 -4.34
CA LYS A 21 -25.31 27.08 -4.78
C LYS A 21 -26.15 26.49 -3.64
N ILE A 22 -25.54 25.71 -2.74
CA ILE A 22 -26.24 25.19 -1.55
C ILE A 22 -26.58 26.31 -0.58
N LYS A 23 -25.64 27.23 -0.34
CA LYS A 23 -25.81 28.40 0.54
C LYS A 23 -26.89 29.37 0.04
N GLU A 24 -26.93 29.63 -1.26
CA GLU A 24 -27.97 30.45 -1.91
C GLU A 24 -29.38 29.87 -1.71
N ASN A 25 -29.50 28.55 -1.52
CA ASN A 25 -30.76 27.86 -1.22
C ASN A 25 -31.06 27.79 0.29
N GLY A 26 -30.29 28.49 1.14
CA GLY A 26 -30.56 28.63 2.56
C GLY A 26 -30.02 27.50 3.45
N TYR A 27 -29.09 26.69 2.96
CA TYR A 27 -28.48 25.59 3.70
C TYR A 27 -26.99 25.86 3.98
N GLU A 28 -26.49 25.38 5.12
CA GLU A 28 -25.04 25.32 5.35
C GLU A 28 -24.37 24.33 4.41
N ALA A 29 -23.18 24.69 3.90
CA ALA A 29 -22.32 23.81 3.13
C ALA A 29 -20.86 24.08 3.50
N VAL A 30 -20.11 23.00 3.70
CA VAL A 30 -18.70 23.03 4.08
C VAL A 30 -17.95 21.92 3.35
N ILE A 31 -16.65 22.10 3.15
CA ILE A 31 -15.74 20.98 2.92
C ILE A 31 -15.24 20.45 4.27
N VAL A 32 -14.97 19.16 4.36
CA VAL A 32 -14.67 18.49 5.64
C VAL A 32 -13.63 17.39 5.47
N GLY A 33 -12.98 16.99 6.56
CA GLY A 33 -12.17 15.77 6.56
C GLY A 33 -10.76 15.96 6.00
N GLY A 34 -10.32 14.98 5.22
CA GLY A 34 -8.93 14.87 4.76
C GLY A 34 -8.49 16.07 3.91
N CYS A 35 -9.38 16.63 3.10
CA CYS A 35 -9.06 17.74 2.22
C CYS A 35 -8.74 19.04 2.98
N VAL A 36 -9.46 19.28 4.09
CA VAL A 36 -9.23 20.44 4.96
C VAL A 36 -7.91 20.27 5.71
N ARG A 37 -7.68 19.09 6.30
CA ARG A 37 -6.41 18.74 6.95
C ARG A 37 -5.22 18.94 6.00
N ASP A 38 -5.28 18.32 4.83
CA ASP A 38 -4.18 18.33 3.87
C ASP A 38 -3.90 19.76 3.40
N SER A 39 -4.95 20.56 3.15
CA SER A 39 -4.80 21.99 2.82
C SER A 39 -4.13 22.79 3.94
N ILE A 40 -4.50 22.57 5.20
CA ILE A 40 -3.86 23.22 6.37
C ILE A 40 -2.39 22.80 6.50
N MET A 41 -2.08 21.56 6.13
CA MET A 41 -0.72 21.00 6.13
C MET A 41 0.07 21.35 4.86
N LEU A 42 -0.49 22.17 3.96
CA LEU A 42 0.11 22.55 2.67
C LEU A 42 0.41 21.37 1.74
N GLU A 43 -0.37 20.29 1.87
CA GLU A 43 -0.38 19.15 0.96
C GLU A 43 -1.58 19.28 0.01
N MET A 44 -1.45 18.81 -1.23
CA MET A 44 -2.51 18.88 -2.22
C MET A 44 -3.60 17.84 -1.91
N PRO A 45 -4.87 18.23 -1.68
CA PRO A 45 -5.96 17.28 -1.53
C PRO A 45 -6.21 16.50 -2.83
N HIS A 46 -6.51 15.21 -2.71
CA HIS A 46 -6.88 14.37 -3.85
C HIS A 46 -8.39 14.37 -4.11
N ASP A 47 -9.18 14.40 -3.05
CA ASP A 47 -10.64 14.37 -3.08
C ASP A 47 -11.18 15.54 -2.25
N TRP A 48 -12.37 16.04 -2.59
CA TRP A 48 -13.03 17.15 -1.89
C TRP A 48 -14.39 16.70 -1.36
N ASP A 49 -14.42 16.31 -0.08
CA ASP A 49 -15.64 15.86 0.59
C ASP A 49 -16.48 17.08 1.01
N ILE A 50 -17.71 17.16 0.49
CA ILE A 50 -18.65 18.24 0.80
C ILE A 50 -19.70 17.72 1.77
N ALA A 51 -19.94 18.46 2.84
CA ALA A 51 -20.98 18.19 3.80
C ALA A 51 -21.96 19.37 3.91
N THR A 52 -23.23 19.08 4.15
CA THR A 52 -24.28 20.11 4.16
C THR A 52 -25.41 19.79 5.12
N SER A 53 -26.07 20.84 5.61
CA SER A 53 -27.35 20.72 6.35
C SER A 53 -28.54 20.33 5.46
N ALA A 54 -28.40 20.41 4.13
CA ALA A 54 -29.43 20.00 3.18
C ALA A 54 -29.60 18.48 3.17
N GLN A 55 -30.84 18.01 3.26
CA GLN A 55 -31.20 16.59 3.13
C GLN A 55 -31.02 16.09 1.70
N PRO A 56 -30.91 14.77 1.47
CA PRO A 56 -30.65 14.24 0.14
C PRO A 56 -31.69 14.66 -0.91
N THR A 57 -32.97 14.77 -0.52
CA THR A 57 -34.04 15.28 -1.40
C THR A 57 -33.86 16.75 -1.74
N GLU A 58 -33.41 17.57 -0.78
CA GLU A 58 -33.12 18.99 -0.98
C GLU A 58 -31.90 19.16 -1.89
N ILE A 59 -30.83 18.36 -1.69
CA ILE A 59 -29.66 18.32 -2.58
C ILE A 59 -30.08 17.97 -4.02
N MET A 60 -30.92 16.95 -4.21
CA MET A 60 -31.39 16.55 -5.54
C MET A 60 -32.18 17.67 -6.23
N GLU A 61 -32.96 18.45 -5.49
CA GLU A 61 -33.68 19.59 -6.05
C GLU A 61 -32.73 20.75 -6.41
N ILE A 62 -31.78 21.08 -5.53
CA ILE A 62 -30.77 22.13 -5.78
C ILE A 62 -29.98 21.84 -7.07
N PHE A 63 -29.63 20.58 -7.29
CA PHE A 63 -28.80 20.14 -8.42
C PHE A 63 -29.60 19.43 -9.54
N LYS A 64 -30.91 19.64 -9.64
CA LYS A 64 -31.78 18.95 -10.62
C LYS A 64 -31.36 19.12 -12.09
N ASP A 65 -30.66 20.21 -12.40
CA ASP A 65 -30.16 20.50 -13.75
C ASP A 65 -28.84 19.77 -14.06
N PHE A 66 -28.26 19.09 -13.08
CA PHE A 66 -27.04 18.28 -13.22
C PHE A 66 -27.37 16.79 -13.25
N ARG A 67 -26.43 16.00 -13.75
CA ARG A 67 -26.52 14.54 -13.65
C ARG A 67 -26.24 14.14 -12.20
N ILE A 68 -27.19 13.44 -11.59
CA ILE A 68 -27.11 12.96 -10.21
C ILE A 68 -27.00 11.42 -10.17
N MET A 69 -26.19 10.91 -9.24
CA MET A 69 -26.14 9.49 -8.88
C MET A 69 -26.51 9.29 -7.41
N THR A 70 -27.42 8.34 -7.14
CA THR A 70 -28.02 8.11 -5.82
C THR A 70 -27.53 6.81 -5.16
N VAL A 71 -26.41 6.25 -5.62
CA VAL A 71 -25.85 5.00 -5.08
C VAL A 71 -25.53 5.12 -3.57
N GLY A 72 -25.13 6.31 -3.12
CA GLY A 72 -24.80 6.63 -1.73
C GLY A 72 -25.98 7.06 -0.85
N LEU A 73 -27.22 7.09 -1.36
CA LEU A 73 -28.36 7.71 -0.69
C LEU A 73 -28.67 7.11 0.69
N LYS A 74 -28.45 5.79 0.84
CA LYS A 74 -28.60 5.07 2.13
C LYS A 74 -27.68 5.59 3.24
N HIS A 75 -26.64 6.33 2.88
CA HIS A 75 -25.68 6.93 3.80
C HIS A 75 -25.79 8.46 3.83
N GLY A 76 -26.80 9.05 3.19
CA GLY A 76 -26.97 10.49 3.11
C GLY A 76 -26.09 11.18 2.06
N THR A 77 -25.49 10.42 1.14
CA THR A 77 -24.59 10.96 0.12
C THR A 77 -25.28 10.99 -1.24
N VAL A 78 -25.25 12.14 -1.90
CA VAL A 78 -25.67 12.36 -3.28
C VAL A 78 -24.44 12.73 -4.09
N THR A 79 -24.20 12.03 -5.20
CA THR A 79 -23.08 12.35 -6.09
C THR A 79 -23.60 13.20 -7.25
N VAL A 80 -23.03 14.38 -7.44
CA VAL A 80 -23.37 15.30 -8.54
C VAL A 80 -22.22 15.31 -9.54
N ILE A 81 -22.51 15.14 -10.83
CA ILE A 81 -21.51 15.17 -11.90
C ILE A 81 -21.45 16.57 -12.50
N ILE A 82 -20.30 17.23 -12.39
CA ILE A 82 -20.05 18.58 -12.92
C ILE A 82 -18.76 18.49 -13.76
N ASP A 83 -18.83 18.90 -15.03
CA ASP A 83 -17.71 18.82 -15.98
C ASP A 83 -17.09 17.42 -16.09
N HIS A 84 -17.94 16.39 -16.10
CA HIS A 84 -17.56 14.96 -16.09
C HIS A 84 -16.86 14.46 -14.83
N GLU A 85 -16.71 15.29 -13.81
CA GLU A 85 -16.12 14.94 -12.52
C GLU A 85 -17.20 14.67 -11.45
N PRO A 86 -17.08 13.60 -10.65
CA PRO A 86 -18.02 13.30 -9.58
C PRO A 86 -17.69 14.08 -8.28
N TYR A 87 -18.70 14.70 -7.69
CA TYR A 87 -18.61 15.36 -6.38
C TYR A 87 -19.57 14.73 -5.40
N GLU A 88 -19.05 14.23 -4.27
CA GLU A 88 -19.86 13.64 -3.20
C GLU A 88 -20.33 14.71 -2.22
N ILE A 89 -21.65 14.90 -2.12
CA ILE A 89 -22.29 15.84 -1.20
C ILE A 89 -23.06 15.02 -0.16
N THR A 90 -22.64 15.12 1.11
CA THR A 90 -23.20 14.32 2.20
C THR A 90 -23.96 15.18 3.20
N THR A 91 -25.22 14.83 3.46
CA THR A 91 -26.02 15.46 4.51
C THR A 91 -25.40 15.20 5.89
N TYR A 92 -25.35 16.23 6.74
CA TYR A 92 -24.96 16.09 8.14
C TYR A 92 -25.81 15.02 8.81
N ARG A 93 -25.16 14.17 9.60
CA ARG A 93 -25.83 13.03 10.19
C ARG A 93 -25.26 12.64 11.54
N ILE A 94 -26.12 12.02 12.33
CA ILE A 94 -25.78 11.31 13.55
C ILE A 94 -25.83 9.83 13.22
N ASP A 95 -24.72 9.15 13.48
CA ASP A 95 -24.61 7.72 13.28
C ASP A 95 -25.16 7.01 14.55
N GLY A 96 -26.05 6.04 14.35
CA GLY A 96 -26.60 5.23 15.44
C GLY A 96 -25.63 4.17 15.95
N LYS A 97 -26.15 3.07 16.51
CA LYS A 97 -25.30 1.94 16.94
C LYS A 97 -24.66 1.27 15.73
N TYR A 98 -23.49 0.67 15.95
CA TYR A 98 -22.76 -0.09 14.95
C TYR A 98 -22.78 -1.56 15.37
N THR A 99 -23.64 -2.39 14.78
CA THR A 99 -23.64 -3.83 15.05
C THR A 99 -22.63 -4.60 14.20
N ASP A 100 -22.28 -4.08 13.03
CA ASP A 100 -21.34 -4.71 12.08
C ASP A 100 -19.93 -4.11 12.12
N TYR A 101 -19.64 -3.24 13.09
CA TYR A 101 -18.33 -2.59 13.28
C TYR A 101 -17.84 -1.78 12.06
N ARG A 102 -18.77 -1.31 11.23
CA ARG A 102 -18.44 -0.51 10.03
C ARG A 102 -19.47 0.54 9.71
N ARG A 103 -20.74 0.16 9.67
CA ARG A 103 -21.87 0.99 9.26
C ARG A 103 -22.81 1.12 10.46
N PRO A 104 -23.30 2.33 10.72
CA PRO A 104 -24.35 2.47 11.69
C PRO A 104 -25.61 1.75 11.20
N ASP A 105 -26.31 1.08 12.11
CA ASP A 105 -27.59 0.40 11.86
C ASP A 105 -28.65 1.40 11.38
N THR A 106 -28.56 2.63 11.88
CA THR A 106 -29.46 3.74 11.56
C THR A 106 -28.67 5.02 11.38
N VAL A 107 -29.05 5.82 10.39
CA VAL A 107 -28.54 7.17 10.16
C VAL A 107 -29.69 8.13 10.35
N SER A 108 -29.54 9.12 11.22
CA SER A 108 -30.48 10.23 11.35
C SER A 108 -29.83 11.52 10.86
N TYR A 109 -30.51 12.24 9.98
CA TYR A 109 -30.02 13.53 9.50
C TYR A 109 -30.18 14.59 10.58
N THR A 110 -29.18 15.45 10.67
CA THR A 110 -29.18 16.63 11.53
C THR A 110 -28.91 17.87 10.68
N ARG A 111 -29.18 19.05 11.23
CA ARG A 111 -28.74 20.32 10.65
C ARG A 111 -27.54 20.91 11.39
N SER A 112 -27.01 20.20 12.39
CA SER A 112 -25.85 20.62 13.18
C SER A 112 -24.55 20.06 12.60
N LEU A 113 -23.67 20.95 12.13
CA LEU A 113 -22.31 20.58 11.72
C LEU A 113 -21.53 19.93 12.86
N ASN A 114 -21.68 20.43 14.10
CA ASN A 114 -20.97 19.90 15.26
C ASN A 114 -21.28 18.41 15.49
N GLU A 115 -22.55 18.00 15.31
CA GLU A 115 -22.95 16.61 15.46
C GLU A 115 -22.35 15.71 14.36
N ASP A 116 -22.19 16.22 13.13
CA ASP A 116 -21.50 15.51 12.05
C ASP A 116 -19.99 15.37 12.31
N LEU A 117 -19.36 16.40 12.89
CA LEU A 117 -17.94 16.35 13.23
C LEU A 117 -17.65 15.41 14.39
N LEU A 118 -18.58 15.28 15.35
CA LEU A 118 -18.44 14.45 16.54
C LEU A 118 -18.30 12.94 16.23
N ARG A 119 -18.91 12.47 15.15
CA ARG A 119 -18.85 11.05 14.72
C ARG A 119 -17.57 10.66 13.97
N ARG A 120 -16.71 11.63 13.65
CA ARG A 120 -15.47 11.41 12.89
C ARG A 120 -14.41 10.72 13.74
N ASP A 121 -13.39 10.19 13.08
CA ASP A 121 -12.38 9.35 13.71
C ASP A 121 -11.41 10.16 14.60
N PHE A 122 -10.75 11.17 14.02
CA PHE A 122 -9.70 11.95 14.68
C PHE A 122 -9.95 13.45 14.55
N THR A 123 -9.50 14.22 15.54
CA THR A 123 -9.63 15.69 15.60
C THR A 123 -9.08 16.36 14.34
N ILE A 124 -7.94 15.88 13.83
CA ILE A 124 -7.31 16.38 12.60
C ILE A 124 -8.17 16.18 11.35
N ASN A 125 -9.14 15.26 11.37
CA ASN A 125 -10.11 15.01 10.30
C ASN A 125 -11.51 15.57 10.62
N ALA A 126 -11.66 16.23 11.76
CA ALA A 126 -12.92 16.82 12.23
C ALA A 126 -12.86 18.36 12.16
N ILE A 127 -12.24 18.87 11.09
CA ILE A 127 -12.14 20.28 10.75
C ILE A 127 -12.99 20.52 9.51
N ALA A 128 -13.71 21.64 9.48
CA ALA A 128 -14.53 22.06 8.36
C ALA A 128 -14.07 23.42 7.82
N TYR A 129 -14.38 23.70 6.55
CA TYR A 129 -14.17 25.01 5.93
C TYR A 129 -15.37 25.36 5.07
N ASP A 130 -15.96 26.54 5.29
CA ASP A 130 -17.17 26.96 4.61
C ASP A 130 -16.92 27.64 3.25
N GLY A 131 -15.66 27.87 2.86
CA GLY A 131 -15.30 28.67 1.68
C GLY A 131 -14.63 29.99 2.05
N GLU A 132 -14.78 30.44 3.30
CA GLU A 132 -14.22 31.68 3.84
C GLU A 132 -13.54 31.46 5.21
N ASN A 133 -14.17 30.69 6.09
CA ASN A 133 -13.75 30.49 7.47
C ASN A 133 -13.48 29.00 7.77
N ILE A 134 -12.43 28.74 8.55
CA ILE A 134 -12.16 27.42 9.11
C ILE A 134 -12.94 27.25 10.42
N ILE A 135 -13.65 26.14 10.53
CA ILE A 135 -14.44 25.76 11.70
C ILE A 135 -13.75 24.55 12.36
N ASP A 136 -13.20 24.77 13.56
CA ASP A 136 -12.45 23.76 14.32
C ASP A 136 -12.99 23.65 15.75
N ILE A 137 -14.03 22.83 15.93
CA ILE A 137 -14.71 22.67 17.23
C ILE A 137 -13.95 21.71 18.15
N HIS A 138 -13.14 20.81 17.60
CA HIS A 138 -12.45 19.74 18.34
C HIS A 138 -10.94 19.95 18.45
N ASN A 139 -10.45 21.17 18.19
CA ASN A 139 -9.04 21.55 18.29
C ASN A 139 -8.11 20.72 17.37
N GLY A 140 -8.59 20.32 16.20
CA GLY A 140 -7.83 19.60 15.19
C GLY A 140 -6.63 20.40 14.66
N ILE A 141 -6.74 21.73 14.53
CA ILE A 141 -5.62 22.59 14.14
C ILE A 141 -4.54 22.60 15.23
N GLY A 142 -4.96 22.58 16.51
CA GLY A 142 -4.04 22.48 17.64
C GLY A 142 -3.26 21.16 17.62
N ASP A 143 -3.97 20.05 17.38
CA ASP A 143 -3.35 18.72 17.28
C ASP A 143 -2.45 18.59 16.03
N ILE A 144 -2.81 19.19 14.89
CA ILE A 144 -1.93 19.27 13.69
C ILE A 144 -0.62 19.99 14.03
N LYS A 145 -0.69 21.13 14.73
CA LYS A 145 0.52 21.90 15.11
C LYS A 145 1.42 21.14 16.08
N GLN A 146 0.83 20.37 16.99
CA GLN A 146 1.57 19.58 17.97
C GLN A 146 2.02 18.23 17.40
N GLY A 147 1.52 17.85 16.23
CA GLY A 147 1.77 16.55 15.62
C GLY A 147 1.14 15.41 16.40
N ILE A 148 -0.15 15.52 16.73
CA ILE A 148 -0.88 14.56 17.57
C ILE A 148 -2.03 13.92 16.78
N ILE A 149 -2.15 12.59 16.87
CA ILE A 149 -3.34 11.84 16.49
C ILE A 149 -4.19 11.61 17.75
N ARG A 150 -5.36 12.25 17.80
CA ARG A 150 -6.31 12.18 18.90
C ARG A 150 -7.69 11.85 18.37
N CYS A 151 -8.41 10.94 19.03
CA CYS A 151 -9.80 10.67 18.71
C CYS A 151 -10.72 11.87 18.97
N VAL A 152 -11.79 12.01 18.18
CA VAL A 152 -12.86 12.94 18.52
C VAL A 152 -13.66 12.37 19.69
N GLY A 153 -13.87 13.16 20.73
CA GLY A 153 -14.59 12.71 21.93
C GLY A 153 -13.87 11.57 22.66
N ASN A 154 -14.60 10.53 23.04
CA ASN A 154 -14.07 9.39 23.78
C ASN A 154 -13.47 8.33 22.83
N PRO A 155 -12.17 7.98 22.95
CA PRO A 155 -11.53 7.00 22.07
C PRO A 155 -12.11 5.58 22.19
N ASP A 156 -12.62 5.17 23.36
CA ASP A 156 -13.24 3.85 23.50
C ASP A 156 -14.48 3.71 22.60
N ASP A 157 -15.35 4.73 22.59
CA ASP A 157 -16.51 4.77 21.70
C ASP A 157 -16.08 4.82 20.22
N ARG A 158 -14.98 5.54 19.91
CA ARG A 158 -14.46 5.61 18.52
C ARG A 158 -14.02 4.26 17.97
N PHE A 159 -13.38 3.44 18.79
CA PHE A 159 -12.89 2.13 18.36
C PHE A 159 -13.97 1.04 18.44
N GLN A 160 -14.96 1.16 19.32
CA GLN A 160 -16.12 0.26 19.33
C GLN A 160 -16.99 0.41 18.08
N GLU A 161 -17.10 1.62 17.51
CA GLU A 161 -17.89 1.85 16.30
C GLU A 161 -17.22 1.35 15.01
N ASP A 162 -15.93 1.66 14.82
CA ASP A 162 -15.14 1.16 13.69
C ASP A 162 -13.72 0.82 14.18
N PRO A 163 -13.48 -0.43 14.60
CA PRO A 163 -12.17 -0.92 15.03
C PRO A 163 -11.06 -0.69 14.02
N LEU A 164 -11.37 -0.57 12.72
CA LEU A 164 -10.37 -0.23 11.69
C LEU A 164 -9.67 1.11 11.98
N ARG A 165 -10.29 1.99 12.76
CA ARG A 165 -9.67 3.25 13.22
C ARG A 165 -8.38 3.03 14.01
N ILE A 166 -8.17 1.88 14.65
CA ILE A 166 -6.90 1.53 15.28
C ILE A 166 -5.77 1.51 14.25
N LEU A 167 -5.98 0.83 13.11
CA LEU A 167 -5.02 0.82 12.00
C LEU A 167 -4.91 2.18 11.32
N ARG A 168 -6.02 2.93 11.21
CA ARG A 168 -5.98 4.30 10.66
C ARG A 168 -5.15 5.24 11.54
N ALA A 169 -5.20 5.11 12.87
CA ALA A 169 -4.39 5.90 13.80
C ALA A 169 -2.90 5.67 13.54
N LEU A 170 -2.48 4.40 13.44
CA LEU A 170 -1.11 4.03 13.07
C LEU A 170 -0.73 4.59 11.70
N ARG A 171 -1.61 4.45 10.70
CA ARG A 171 -1.37 4.98 9.35
C ARG A 171 -1.15 6.49 9.36
N PHE A 172 -2.00 7.24 10.06
CA PHE A 172 -1.87 8.70 10.11
C PHE A 172 -0.65 9.13 10.93
N ALA A 173 -0.35 8.45 12.03
CA ALA A 173 0.85 8.70 12.83
C ALA A 173 2.13 8.49 12.00
N VAL A 174 2.22 7.38 11.26
CA VAL A 174 3.34 7.12 10.35
C VAL A 174 3.36 8.13 9.20
N ARG A 175 2.24 8.35 8.50
CA ARG A 175 2.16 9.24 7.32
C ARG A 175 2.53 10.69 7.64
N PHE A 176 2.07 11.22 8.77
CA PHE A 176 2.23 12.63 9.11
C PHE A 176 3.36 12.89 10.09
N LYS A 177 4.08 11.85 10.52
CA LYS A 177 5.10 11.90 11.58
C LYS A 177 4.55 12.40 12.91
N PHE A 178 3.29 12.07 13.19
CA PHE A 178 2.60 12.46 14.41
C PHE A 178 2.72 11.38 15.48
N GLN A 179 2.68 11.79 16.74
CA GLN A 179 2.52 10.89 17.88
C GLN A 179 1.05 10.56 18.10
N ILE A 180 0.75 9.42 18.70
CA ILE A 180 -0.61 9.06 19.11
C ILE A 180 -0.80 9.52 20.55
N GLU A 181 -1.90 10.22 20.82
CA GLU A 181 -2.22 10.67 22.17
C GLU A 181 -2.42 9.51 23.15
N GLU A 182 -2.03 9.70 24.41
CA GLU A 182 -1.94 8.62 25.41
C GLU A 182 -3.26 7.87 25.62
N ASN A 183 -4.39 8.58 25.79
CA ASN A 183 -5.69 7.93 25.97
C ASN A 183 -6.13 7.18 24.72
N THR A 184 -5.86 7.75 23.54
CA THR A 184 -6.10 7.14 22.23
C THR A 184 -5.27 5.86 22.09
N ALA A 185 -3.97 5.89 22.41
CA ALA A 185 -3.08 4.74 22.36
C ALA A 185 -3.45 3.64 23.38
N ALA A 186 -3.91 4.03 24.57
CA ALA A 186 -4.41 3.09 25.56
C ALA A 186 -5.71 2.40 25.11
N ALA A 187 -6.64 3.16 24.53
CA ALA A 187 -7.89 2.62 23.99
C ALA A 187 -7.65 1.70 22.78
N MET A 188 -6.66 2.01 21.92
CA MET A 188 -6.25 1.12 20.83
C MET A 188 -5.90 -0.29 21.33
N ARG A 189 -5.18 -0.40 22.45
CA ARG A 189 -4.82 -1.70 23.04
C ARG A 189 -6.00 -2.38 23.73
N ARG A 190 -6.90 -1.62 24.39
CA ARG A 190 -8.11 -2.19 25.00
C ARG A 190 -9.06 -2.81 23.98
N HIS A 191 -9.13 -2.24 22.77
CA HIS A 191 -10.10 -2.64 21.74
C HIS A 191 -9.48 -3.35 20.54
N MET A 192 -8.19 -3.71 20.60
CA MET A 192 -7.51 -4.38 19.49
C MET A 192 -8.20 -5.68 19.05
N GLU A 193 -8.83 -6.39 19.99
CA GLU A 193 -9.55 -7.63 19.71
C GLU A 193 -10.75 -7.44 18.77
N LEU A 194 -11.34 -6.24 18.75
CA LEU A 194 -12.45 -5.94 17.85
C LEU A 194 -12.03 -5.95 16.37
N LEU A 195 -10.72 -5.95 16.07
CA LEU A 195 -10.21 -6.10 14.71
C LEU A 195 -10.55 -7.47 14.10
N ASP A 196 -10.92 -8.47 14.89
CA ASP A 196 -11.40 -9.77 14.38
C ASP A 196 -12.74 -9.66 13.66
N HIS A 197 -13.56 -8.67 14.00
CA HIS A 197 -14.82 -8.39 13.30
C HIS A 197 -14.62 -7.68 11.96
N ILE A 198 -13.42 -7.18 11.68
CA ILE A 198 -13.12 -6.47 10.44
C ILE A 198 -12.69 -7.46 9.35
N VAL A 199 -13.39 -7.39 8.21
CA VAL A 199 -13.04 -8.17 7.01
C VAL A 199 -11.57 -7.95 6.62
N ILE A 200 -10.89 -9.05 6.25
CA ILE A 200 -9.44 -9.06 6.06
C ILE A 200 -8.97 -8.09 4.98
N GLU A 201 -9.77 -7.84 3.93
CA GLU A 201 -9.46 -6.92 2.85
C GLU A 201 -9.34 -5.46 3.35
N ARG A 202 -10.15 -5.07 4.36
CA ARG A 202 -10.03 -3.74 4.98
C ARG A 202 -8.77 -3.64 5.84
N LYS A 203 -8.49 -4.68 6.63
CA LYS A 203 -7.25 -4.76 7.43
C LYS A 203 -6.01 -4.70 6.52
N GLN A 204 -5.99 -5.51 5.47
CA GLN A 204 -4.94 -5.55 4.45
C GLN A 204 -4.75 -4.18 3.78
N SER A 205 -5.83 -3.50 3.40
CA SER A 205 -5.73 -2.18 2.77
C SER A 205 -5.07 -1.15 3.68
N GLU A 206 -5.47 -1.08 4.95
CA GLU A 206 -4.84 -0.16 5.91
C GLU A 206 -3.41 -0.58 6.26
N PHE A 207 -3.15 -1.87 6.51
CA PHE A 207 -1.81 -2.39 6.74
C PHE A 207 -0.85 -2.06 5.59
N THR A 208 -1.28 -2.28 4.34
CA THR A 208 -0.52 -1.94 3.14
C THR A 208 -0.16 -0.46 3.12
N LYS A 209 -1.12 0.42 3.40
CA LYS A 209 -0.86 1.87 3.43
C LYS A 209 0.10 2.27 4.54
N ILE A 210 0.09 1.58 5.69
CA ILE A 210 1.07 1.78 6.77
C ILE A 210 2.47 1.45 6.26
N ILE A 211 2.70 0.21 5.83
CA ILE A 211 4.03 -0.25 5.46
C ILE A 211 4.56 0.43 4.19
N CYS A 212 3.69 0.78 3.24
CA CYS A 212 4.04 1.49 2.01
C CYS A 212 3.99 3.02 2.13
N THR A 213 3.94 3.57 3.34
CA THR A 213 4.12 5.02 3.50
C THR A 213 5.49 5.42 2.93
N ASN A 214 5.55 6.53 2.20
CA ASN A 214 6.80 7.04 1.64
C ASN A 214 7.84 7.24 2.76
N ASN A 215 9.02 6.65 2.61
CA ASN A 215 10.02 6.56 3.66
C ASN A 215 10.62 7.92 4.08
N ILE A 216 10.62 8.91 3.17
CA ILE A 216 11.08 10.28 3.45
C ILE A 216 10.01 11.06 4.20
N LYS A 217 8.74 10.86 3.82
CA LYS A 217 7.58 11.56 4.41
C LYS A 217 7.04 10.88 5.68
N GLY A 218 7.34 9.61 5.91
CA GLY A 218 6.84 8.82 7.03
C GLY A 218 7.72 8.86 8.28
N ASN A 219 7.15 8.43 9.42
CA ASN A 219 7.87 8.12 10.65
C ASN A 219 7.61 6.67 11.07
N PHE A 220 8.45 5.75 10.60
CA PHE A 220 8.35 4.34 10.92
C PHE A 220 8.69 4.02 12.39
N GLU A 221 9.32 4.93 13.14
CA GLU A 221 9.58 4.75 14.58
C GLU A 221 8.30 4.52 15.39
N ILE A 222 7.16 5.05 14.93
CA ILE A 222 5.85 4.80 15.54
C ILE A 222 5.56 3.29 15.62
N LEU A 223 5.97 2.52 14.61
CA LEU A 223 5.73 1.09 14.55
C LEU A 223 6.54 0.32 15.61
N LYS A 224 7.70 0.85 16.05
CA LYS A 224 8.54 0.20 17.07
C LYS A 224 7.80 0.02 18.40
N GLY A 225 6.93 0.96 18.76
CA GLY A 225 6.10 0.90 19.98
C GLY A 225 4.76 0.17 19.85
N HIS A 226 4.42 -0.36 18.67
CA HIS A 226 3.10 -0.91 18.36
C HIS A 226 3.17 -2.29 17.66
N GLN A 227 4.21 -3.07 17.98
CA GLN A 227 4.36 -4.45 17.48
C GLN A 227 3.15 -5.32 17.87
N ASP A 228 2.62 -5.13 19.08
CA ASP A 228 1.44 -5.82 19.61
C ASP A 228 0.23 -5.71 18.67
N ILE A 229 -0.10 -4.50 18.23
CA ILE A 229 -1.25 -4.25 17.35
C ILE A 229 -1.01 -4.86 15.96
N LEU A 230 0.20 -4.68 15.40
CA LEU A 230 0.52 -5.21 14.07
C LEU A 230 0.57 -6.74 14.06
N SER A 231 1.10 -7.33 15.13
CA SER A 231 1.12 -8.77 15.33
C SER A 231 -0.28 -9.32 15.49
N TYR A 232 -1.21 -8.59 16.10
CA TYR A 232 -2.60 -9.02 16.15
C TYR A 232 -3.26 -9.02 14.77
N VAL A 233 -2.99 -8.00 13.96
CA VAL A 233 -3.54 -7.88 12.60
C VAL A 233 -2.95 -8.92 11.66
N MET A 234 -1.68 -9.26 11.84
CA MET A 234 -0.95 -10.26 11.09
C MET A 234 -0.29 -11.25 12.06
N PRO A 235 -1.03 -12.22 12.64
CA PRO A 235 -0.55 -13.12 13.72
C PRO A 235 0.83 -13.73 13.50
N ASN A 236 1.16 -13.99 12.24
CA ASN A 236 2.40 -14.62 11.84
C ASN A 236 3.64 -13.73 11.96
N ILE A 237 3.51 -12.43 12.30
CA ILE A 237 4.65 -11.57 12.63
C ILE A 237 4.88 -11.42 14.15
N ALA A 238 4.08 -12.11 14.97
CA ALA A 238 4.20 -12.07 16.43
C ALA A 238 5.57 -12.55 16.94
N ASP A 239 6.17 -13.52 16.25
CA ASP A 239 7.44 -14.14 16.66
C ASP A 239 8.69 -13.35 16.23
N ILE A 240 8.52 -12.15 15.63
CA ILE A 240 9.65 -11.31 15.25
C ILE A 240 10.36 -10.79 16.51
N THR A 241 11.56 -11.29 16.77
CA THR A 241 12.39 -10.87 17.92
C THR A 241 13.16 -9.57 17.66
N GLU A 242 13.60 -9.35 16.43
CA GLU A 242 14.35 -8.16 16.01
C GLU A 242 13.41 -7.11 15.39
N TRP A 243 12.37 -6.71 16.13
CA TRP A 243 11.31 -5.84 15.60
C TRP A 243 11.84 -4.48 15.13
N ASN A 244 12.70 -3.82 15.91
CA ASN A 244 13.24 -2.51 15.52
C ASN A 244 14.04 -2.58 14.22
N LYS A 245 14.90 -3.61 14.06
CA LYS A 245 15.64 -3.88 12.83
C LYS A 245 14.70 -4.15 11.65
N THR A 246 13.65 -4.92 11.88
CA THR A 246 12.60 -5.20 10.87
C THR A 246 11.94 -3.91 10.39
N VAL A 247 11.58 -3.01 11.32
CA VAL A 247 11.01 -1.70 10.99
C VAL A 247 11.98 -0.84 10.19
N ASP A 248 13.27 -0.83 10.56
CA ASP A 248 14.31 -0.11 9.80
C ASP A 248 14.45 -0.69 8.37
N MET A 249 14.43 -2.01 8.19
CA MET A 249 14.44 -2.65 6.88
C MET A 249 13.19 -2.28 6.04
N ILE A 250 12.01 -2.22 6.65
CA ILE A 250 10.76 -1.81 5.98
C ILE A 250 10.84 -0.34 5.54
N ARG A 251 11.45 0.54 6.34
CA ARG A 251 11.72 1.94 5.99
C ARG A 251 12.72 2.05 4.85
N ASP A 252 13.69 1.15 4.75
CA ASP A 252 14.76 1.28 3.74
C ASP A 252 14.42 0.58 2.40
N CYS A 253 13.25 -0.06 2.31
CA CYS A 253 12.67 -0.59 1.08
C CYS A 253 11.51 0.27 0.60
N ASP A 254 11.31 0.40 -0.71
CA ASP A 254 10.14 1.12 -1.26
C ASP A 254 9.00 0.15 -1.67
N GLY A 255 9.35 -1.01 -2.22
CA GLY A 255 8.39 -1.95 -2.80
C GLY A 255 7.59 -2.76 -1.77
N LEU A 256 6.29 -2.96 -2.05
CA LEU A 256 5.40 -3.75 -1.20
C LEU A 256 5.86 -5.20 -1.04
N CYS A 257 6.32 -5.83 -2.13
CA CYS A 257 6.69 -7.24 -2.11
C CYS A 257 7.91 -7.48 -1.21
N GLU A 258 8.91 -6.60 -1.30
CA GLU A 258 10.10 -6.59 -0.47
C GLU A 258 9.73 -6.41 1.01
N LYS A 259 8.87 -5.44 1.33
CA LYS A 259 8.39 -5.21 2.72
C LYS A 259 7.68 -6.43 3.30
N LEU A 260 6.85 -7.10 2.50
CA LEU A 260 6.18 -8.33 2.91
C LEU A 260 7.20 -9.47 3.11
N VAL A 261 8.19 -9.61 2.22
CA VAL A 261 9.28 -10.59 2.38
C VAL A 261 10.08 -10.34 3.65
N ILE A 262 10.38 -9.08 3.97
CA ILE A 262 11.05 -8.69 5.22
C ILE A 262 10.27 -9.21 6.43
N LEU A 263 8.98 -8.90 6.51
CA LEU A 263 8.13 -9.35 7.62
C LEU A 263 8.11 -10.89 7.75
N ILE A 264 7.97 -11.59 6.63
CA ILE A 264 7.85 -13.06 6.59
C ILE A 264 9.19 -13.74 6.94
N ASP A 265 10.31 -13.21 6.43
CA ASP A 265 11.66 -13.72 6.72
C ASP A 265 12.05 -13.48 8.18
N MET A 266 11.79 -12.28 8.71
CA MET A 266 12.08 -11.93 10.10
C MET A 266 11.20 -12.71 11.08
N ALA A 267 10.00 -13.10 10.65
CA ALA A 267 9.12 -14.00 11.40
C ALA A 267 9.49 -15.49 11.28
N LYS A 268 10.55 -15.82 10.53
CA LYS A 268 11.04 -17.19 10.32
C LYS A 268 9.99 -18.13 9.72
N VAL A 269 9.14 -17.60 8.84
CA VAL A 269 8.15 -18.40 8.13
C VAL A 269 8.78 -18.97 6.86
N GLU A 270 8.95 -20.29 6.80
CA GLU A 270 9.70 -20.95 5.73
C GLU A 270 8.85 -21.68 4.68
N SER A 271 7.65 -22.19 5.03
CA SER A 271 6.83 -22.99 4.11
C SER A 271 6.02 -22.13 3.13
N TYR A 272 6.07 -22.43 1.82
CA TYR A 272 5.31 -21.75 0.76
C TYR A 272 3.80 -21.66 1.05
N HIS A 273 3.19 -22.78 1.49
CA HIS A 273 1.77 -22.81 1.84
C HIS A 273 1.48 -21.84 2.99
N ASN A 274 2.40 -21.74 3.95
CA ASN A 274 2.27 -20.81 5.05
C ASN A 274 2.38 -19.37 4.51
N VAL A 275 3.37 -19.05 3.68
CA VAL A 275 3.52 -17.70 3.06
C VAL A 275 2.23 -17.21 2.41
N VAL A 276 1.59 -18.01 1.53
CA VAL A 276 0.35 -17.58 0.86
C VAL A 276 -0.81 -17.41 1.84
N SER A 277 -0.94 -18.30 2.82
CA SER A 277 -1.99 -18.20 3.85
C SER A 277 -1.84 -16.97 4.75
N ILE A 278 -0.61 -16.46 4.89
CA ILE A 278 -0.24 -15.31 5.73
C ILE A 278 -0.51 -13.98 5.03
N LEU A 279 -0.45 -13.98 3.70
CA LEU A 279 -0.61 -12.81 2.86
C LEU A 279 -2.08 -12.38 2.74
N MET A 280 -2.70 -11.92 3.84
CA MET A 280 -3.99 -11.22 4.03
C MET A 280 -4.93 -11.03 2.79
N LYS A 281 -5.13 -12.09 1.99
CA LYS A 281 -5.71 -12.05 0.63
C LYS A 281 -5.12 -11.00 -0.33
N TYR A 282 -3.80 -10.81 -0.35
CA TYR A 282 -3.17 -10.01 -1.41
C TYR A 282 -3.43 -10.60 -2.80
N PRO A 283 -3.47 -9.77 -3.87
CA PRO A 283 -3.66 -10.26 -5.23
C PRO A 283 -2.63 -11.31 -5.65
N ASN A 284 -3.03 -12.30 -6.46
CA ASN A 284 -2.16 -13.40 -6.90
C ASN A 284 -0.81 -12.95 -7.47
N LYS A 285 -0.77 -11.81 -8.20
CA LYS A 285 0.47 -11.25 -8.73
C LYS A 285 1.45 -10.88 -7.60
N VAL A 286 0.96 -10.26 -6.53
CA VAL A 286 1.76 -9.91 -5.34
C VAL A 286 2.21 -11.18 -4.64
N SER A 287 1.29 -12.11 -4.38
CA SER A 287 1.61 -13.37 -3.69
C SER A 287 2.66 -14.19 -4.43
N LYS A 288 2.57 -14.29 -5.77
CA LYS A 288 3.58 -14.96 -6.60
C LYS A 288 4.94 -14.26 -6.52
N SER A 289 4.98 -12.93 -6.63
CA SER A 289 6.21 -12.14 -6.54
C SER A 289 6.88 -12.31 -5.16
N VAL A 290 6.10 -12.24 -4.07
CA VAL A 290 6.61 -12.51 -2.71
C VAL A 290 7.22 -13.91 -2.63
N CYS A 291 6.53 -14.95 -3.09
CA CYS A 291 7.07 -16.31 -3.06
C CYS A 291 8.34 -16.45 -3.91
N ASN A 292 8.39 -15.85 -5.10
CA ASN A 292 9.57 -15.87 -5.96
C ASN A 292 10.78 -15.22 -5.28
N ILE A 293 10.58 -14.05 -4.64
CA ILE A 293 11.64 -13.38 -3.88
C ILE A 293 12.08 -14.25 -2.70
N MET A 294 11.13 -14.94 -2.04
CA MET A 294 11.45 -15.82 -0.92
C MET A 294 12.34 -17.01 -1.31
N GLU A 295 12.17 -17.54 -2.53
CA GLU A 295 13.05 -18.58 -3.06
C GLU A 295 14.36 -17.98 -3.59
N CYS A 296 14.28 -16.92 -4.39
CA CYS A 296 15.44 -16.25 -4.99
C CYS A 296 16.42 -15.72 -3.93
N ARG A 297 15.98 -15.36 -2.72
CA ARG A 297 16.90 -14.91 -1.66
C ARG A 297 17.90 -15.98 -1.23
N LYS A 298 17.57 -17.27 -1.42
CA LYS A 298 18.45 -18.41 -1.12
C LYS A 298 19.58 -18.56 -2.13
N GLU A 299 19.40 -18.01 -3.34
CA GLU A 299 20.40 -18.04 -4.40
C GLU A 299 21.54 -17.04 -4.13
N LEU A 300 22.74 -17.35 -4.61
CA LEU A 300 23.84 -16.39 -4.64
C LEU A 300 23.58 -15.34 -5.72
N ILE A 301 23.76 -14.06 -5.37
CA ILE A 301 23.67 -12.95 -6.32
C ILE A 301 25.05 -12.30 -6.41
N THR A 302 25.64 -12.29 -7.61
CA THR A 302 26.97 -11.74 -7.89
C THR A 302 26.92 -10.73 -9.02
N ASP A 303 28.00 -9.96 -9.18
CA ASP A 303 28.22 -9.05 -10.28
C ASP A 303 28.80 -9.75 -11.53
N SER A 304 28.29 -10.94 -11.86
CA SER A 304 28.71 -11.71 -13.04
C SER A 304 27.56 -11.94 -14.02
N VAL A 305 27.87 -11.94 -15.33
CA VAL A 305 26.91 -12.19 -16.41
C VAL A 305 26.33 -13.60 -16.33
N GLU A 306 27.16 -14.60 -16.00
CA GLU A 306 26.72 -15.99 -15.79
C GLU A 306 25.62 -16.07 -14.71
N ASN A 307 25.86 -15.48 -13.53
CA ASN A 307 24.88 -15.48 -12.45
C ASN A 307 23.61 -14.71 -12.83
N ALA A 308 23.73 -13.58 -13.54
CA ALA A 308 22.58 -12.83 -14.02
C ALA A 308 21.71 -13.65 -15.00
N ARG A 309 22.33 -14.35 -15.98
CA ARG A 309 21.62 -15.26 -16.89
C ARG A 309 20.94 -16.40 -16.13
N TYR A 310 21.65 -17.02 -15.17
CA TYR A 310 21.09 -18.08 -14.33
C TYR A 310 19.86 -17.61 -13.55
N LEU A 311 19.92 -16.44 -12.89
CA LEU A 311 18.79 -15.89 -12.13
C LEU A 311 17.61 -15.55 -13.05
N LEU A 312 17.87 -14.95 -14.21
CA LEU A 312 16.84 -14.60 -15.20
C LEU A 312 16.21 -15.83 -15.88
N SER A 313 16.91 -16.97 -15.90
CA SER A 313 16.33 -18.24 -16.38
C SER A 313 15.28 -18.84 -15.43
N LYS A 314 15.31 -18.44 -14.15
CA LYS A 314 14.43 -18.96 -13.10
C LYS A 314 13.35 -17.98 -12.65
N TYR A 315 13.69 -16.70 -12.59
CA TYR A 315 12.88 -15.66 -11.98
C TYR A 315 12.67 -14.50 -12.96
N SER A 316 11.56 -13.78 -12.80
CA SER A 316 11.37 -12.55 -13.56
C SER A 316 12.42 -11.51 -13.17
N LYS A 317 12.82 -10.65 -14.11
CA LYS A 317 13.72 -9.53 -13.83
C LYS A 317 13.26 -8.73 -12.60
N GLU A 318 11.97 -8.41 -12.55
CA GLU A 318 11.37 -7.65 -11.46
C GLU A 318 11.59 -8.36 -10.11
N ASP A 319 11.39 -9.68 -10.03
CA ASP A 319 11.59 -10.43 -8.78
C ASP A 319 13.07 -10.53 -8.38
N VAL A 320 14.00 -10.63 -9.34
CA VAL A 320 15.44 -10.62 -9.04
C VAL A 320 15.86 -9.26 -8.46
N ILE A 321 15.44 -8.15 -9.09
CA ILE A 321 15.72 -6.79 -8.60
C ILE A 321 15.09 -6.54 -7.22
N LYS A 322 13.86 -7.01 -6.98
CA LYS A 322 13.25 -6.95 -5.65
C LYS A 322 14.02 -7.78 -4.62
N THR A 323 14.57 -8.91 -5.03
CA THR A 323 15.43 -9.74 -4.17
C THR A 323 16.73 -9.01 -3.80
N THR A 324 17.37 -8.31 -4.75
CA THR A 324 18.56 -7.50 -4.44
C THR A 324 18.21 -6.35 -3.50
N ASN A 325 17.06 -5.68 -3.69
CA ASN A 325 16.58 -4.61 -2.78
C ASN A 325 16.37 -5.14 -1.35
N TYR A 326 15.73 -6.30 -1.20
CA TYR A 326 15.59 -6.96 0.10
C TYR A 326 16.95 -7.26 0.74
N LYS A 327 17.91 -7.82 -0.02
CA LYS A 327 19.26 -8.11 0.49
C LYS A 327 20.01 -6.83 0.89
N LEU A 328 19.88 -5.76 0.11
CA LEU A 328 20.43 -4.44 0.42
C LEU A 328 19.88 -3.90 1.75
N ALA A 329 18.56 -3.92 1.94
CA ALA A 329 17.95 -3.47 3.19
C ALA A 329 18.43 -4.28 4.40
N LYS A 330 18.58 -5.59 4.24
CA LYS A 330 19.13 -6.47 5.28
C LYS A 330 20.56 -6.09 5.66
N ILE A 331 21.44 -5.85 4.67
CA ILE A 331 22.82 -5.40 4.88
C ILE A 331 22.87 -4.01 5.53
N ILE A 332 22.08 -3.06 5.05
CA ILE A 332 22.07 -1.67 5.55
C ILE A 332 21.60 -1.61 7.01
N SER A 333 20.60 -2.42 7.37
CA SER A 333 20.08 -2.51 8.73
C SER A 333 21.03 -3.21 9.71
N ASP A 334 22.11 -3.82 9.22
CA ASP A 334 23.05 -4.58 10.02
C ASP A 334 24.38 -3.83 10.12
N GLU A 335 24.63 -3.23 11.28
CA GLU A 335 25.85 -2.45 11.54
C GLU A 335 27.14 -3.27 11.37
N SER A 336 27.05 -4.60 11.49
CA SER A 336 28.19 -5.52 11.35
C SER A 336 28.47 -5.95 9.92
N ALA A 337 27.59 -5.62 8.97
CA ALA A 337 27.69 -6.14 7.61
C ALA A 337 28.80 -5.47 6.78
N ASP A 338 29.41 -6.28 5.90
CA ASP A 338 30.42 -5.83 4.96
C ASP A 338 29.80 -4.94 3.87
N LYS A 339 30.05 -3.63 3.95
CA LYS A 339 29.55 -2.63 3.01
C LYS A 339 30.07 -2.82 1.58
N THR A 340 31.11 -3.61 1.34
CA THR A 340 31.55 -3.95 -0.02
C THR A 340 30.50 -4.80 -0.76
N MET A 341 29.70 -5.56 -0.02
CA MET A 341 28.59 -6.35 -0.58
C MET A 341 27.49 -5.47 -1.18
N THR A 342 27.25 -4.30 -0.59
CA THR A 342 26.30 -3.30 -1.11
C THR A 342 26.68 -2.87 -2.54
N LEU A 343 27.96 -2.58 -2.78
CA LEU A 343 28.43 -2.21 -4.12
C LEU A 343 28.28 -3.35 -5.13
N ARG A 344 28.53 -4.60 -4.70
CA ARG A 344 28.33 -5.78 -5.56
C ARG A 344 26.86 -5.97 -5.95
N LEU A 345 25.94 -5.74 -5.02
CA LEU A 345 24.50 -5.85 -5.31
C LEU A 345 24.02 -4.75 -6.27
N TYR A 346 24.51 -3.51 -6.15
CA TYR A 346 24.22 -2.47 -7.15
C TYR A 346 24.76 -2.83 -8.53
N LYS A 347 26.01 -3.29 -8.62
CA LYS A 347 26.58 -3.78 -9.89
C LYS A 347 25.81 -4.97 -10.46
N ALA A 348 25.33 -5.88 -9.60
CA ALA A 348 24.51 -6.99 -10.03
C ALA A 348 23.20 -6.49 -10.67
N GLN A 349 22.55 -5.46 -10.12
CA GLN A 349 21.37 -4.85 -10.74
C GLN A 349 21.66 -4.30 -12.13
N ASP A 350 22.78 -3.59 -12.31
CA ASP A 350 23.19 -3.06 -13.62
C ASP A 350 23.41 -4.18 -14.64
N ILE A 351 24.09 -5.26 -14.24
CA ILE A 351 24.34 -6.42 -15.12
C ILE A 351 23.05 -7.17 -15.44
N ILE A 352 22.15 -7.33 -14.47
CA ILE A 352 20.82 -7.93 -14.71
C ILE A 352 20.05 -7.12 -15.75
N GLU A 353 20.07 -5.79 -15.67
CA GLU A 353 19.40 -4.93 -16.65
C GLU A 353 20.06 -5.02 -18.03
N GLU A 354 21.40 -5.06 -18.09
CA GLU A 354 22.15 -5.24 -19.33
C GLU A 354 21.80 -6.58 -19.99
N VAL A 355 21.85 -7.68 -19.24
CA VAL A 355 21.55 -9.04 -19.73
C VAL A 355 20.10 -9.12 -20.21
N TYR A 356 19.16 -8.59 -19.42
CA TYR A 356 17.75 -8.63 -19.79
C TYR A 356 17.45 -7.84 -21.06
N SER A 357 18.09 -6.68 -21.24
CA SER A 357 17.85 -5.77 -22.36
C SER A 357 18.50 -6.21 -23.67
N ASN A 358 19.44 -7.15 -23.63
CA ASN A 358 20.20 -7.62 -24.79
C ASN A 358 20.06 -9.15 -24.98
N PRO A 359 18.83 -9.67 -25.21
CA PRO A 359 18.59 -11.11 -25.33
C PRO A 359 19.32 -11.77 -26.51
N ASP A 360 19.61 -11.02 -27.58
CA ASP A 360 20.39 -11.50 -28.73
C ASP A 360 21.85 -11.78 -28.37
N ARG A 361 22.37 -11.09 -27.34
CA ARG A 361 23.74 -11.24 -26.86
C ARG A 361 23.84 -12.22 -25.70
N TYR A 362 22.82 -12.25 -24.85
CA TYR A 362 22.82 -13.03 -23.62
C TYR A 362 21.63 -13.99 -23.58
N CYS A 363 21.90 -15.26 -23.88
CA CYS A 363 20.89 -16.31 -23.81
C CYS A 363 20.65 -16.75 -22.36
N TYR A 364 19.41 -16.60 -21.88
CA TYR A 364 18.97 -16.98 -20.53
C TYR A 364 17.59 -17.64 -20.48
N ASP A 365 16.91 -17.74 -21.62
CA ASP A 365 15.58 -18.32 -21.77
C ASP A 365 15.59 -19.19 -23.04
N LEU A 366 14.78 -20.25 -23.06
CA LEU A 366 14.63 -21.12 -24.23
C LEU A 366 14.31 -20.35 -25.51
N LYS A 367 13.59 -19.24 -25.43
CA LYS A 367 13.26 -18.40 -26.59
C LYS A 367 14.47 -17.65 -27.19
N HIS A 368 15.58 -17.56 -26.46
CA HIS A 368 16.84 -16.96 -26.91
C HIS A 368 17.84 -18.02 -27.38
N LEU A 369 17.53 -19.30 -27.18
CA LEU A 369 18.40 -20.40 -27.57
C LEU A 369 18.36 -20.55 -29.09
N ASP A 370 19.53 -20.60 -29.73
CA ASP A 370 19.65 -20.67 -31.19
C ASP A 370 19.35 -22.08 -31.75
N ILE A 371 18.75 -22.96 -30.94
CA ILE A 371 18.27 -24.27 -31.33
C ILE A 371 16.87 -24.48 -30.78
N ASN A 372 15.99 -25.08 -31.59
CA ASN A 372 14.61 -25.34 -31.22
C ASN A 372 14.26 -26.84 -31.32
N GLY A 373 13.04 -27.18 -30.92
CA GLY A 373 12.58 -28.57 -30.93
C GLY A 373 12.51 -29.21 -32.33
N HIS A 374 12.29 -28.44 -33.39
CA HIS A 374 12.28 -28.99 -34.76
C HIS A 374 13.68 -29.42 -35.20
N ASP A 375 14.70 -28.65 -34.83
CA ASP A 375 16.10 -28.98 -35.13
C ASP A 375 16.50 -30.29 -34.44
N LEU A 376 16.12 -30.45 -33.17
CA LEU A 376 16.35 -31.68 -32.39
C LEU A 376 15.61 -32.90 -32.99
N LYS A 377 14.37 -32.72 -33.46
CA LYS A 377 13.65 -33.79 -34.17
C LYS A 377 14.33 -34.19 -35.46
N ALA A 378 14.84 -33.22 -36.22
CA ALA A 378 15.50 -33.47 -37.50
C ALA A 378 16.77 -34.32 -37.36
N ILE A 379 17.45 -34.22 -36.21
CA ILE A 379 18.62 -35.06 -35.88
C ILE A 379 18.27 -36.34 -35.11
N GLY A 380 16.98 -36.64 -34.93
CA GLY A 380 16.48 -37.91 -34.41
C GLY A 380 16.20 -37.97 -32.91
N ILE A 381 16.14 -36.84 -32.19
CA ILE A 381 15.80 -36.83 -30.76
C ILE A 381 14.29 -37.11 -30.57
N PRO A 382 13.90 -38.07 -29.69
CA PRO A 382 12.50 -38.36 -29.38
C PRO A 382 11.75 -37.18 -28.77
N ASP A 383 10.47 -37.03 -29.13
CA ASP A 383 9.60 -35.95 -28.64
C ASP A 383 9.55 -35.83 -27.11
N VAL A 384 9.66 -36.95 -26.40
CA VAL A 384 9.64 -37.02 -24.93
C VAL A 384 10.91 -36.46 -24.27
N GLU A 385 12.02 -36.39 -25.00
CA GLU A 385 13.34 -35.97 -24.50
C GLU A 385 13.72 -34.54 -24.91
N ILE A 386 13.06 -33.99 -25.94
CA ILE A 386 13.35 -32.63 -26.47
C ILE A 386 13.36 -31.58 -25.38
N SER A 387 12.36 -31.58 -24.48
CA SER A 387 12.29 -30.57 -23.43
C SER A 387 13.50 -30.65 -22.50
N ASN A 388 13.88 -31.85 -22.06
CA ASN A 388 15.04 -32.04 -21.20
C ASN A 388 16.34 -31.66 -21.91
N CYS A 389 16.48 -32.00 -23.19
CA CYS A 389 17.64 -31.64 -24.00
C CYS A 389 17.78 -30.13 -24.15
N LEU A 390 16.70 -29.42 -24.51
CA LEU A 390 16.71 -27.95 -24.63
C LEU A 390 17.08 -27.27 -23.31
N HIS A 391 16.55 -27.73 -22.17
CA HIS A 391 16.92 -27.19 -20.86
C HIS A 391 18.38 -27.50 -20.51
N GLY A 392 18.89 -28.69 -20.85
CA GLY A 392 20.29 -29.06 -20.67
C GLY A 392 21.23 -28.16 -21.48
N LEU A 393 20.93 -27.95 -22.76
CA LEU A 393 21.69 -27.03 -23.63
C LEU A 393 21.65 -25.60 -23.11
N LEU A 394 20.48 -25.12 -22.66
CA LEU A 394 20.36 -23.80 -22.06
C LEU A 394 21.29 -23.66 -20.84
N GLN A 395 21.41 -24.67 -19.98
CA GLN A 395 22.34 -24.62 -18.84
C GLN A 395 23.82 -24.56 -19.27
N LEU A 396 24.20 -25.29 -20.33
CA LEU A 396 25.56 -25.23 -20.89
C LEU A 396 25.87 -23.84 -21.45
N VAL A 397 24.91 -23.22 -22.14
CA VAL A 397 25.04 -21.86 -22.67
C VAL A 397 25.12 -20.82 -21.55
N ILE A 398 24.27 -20.94 -20.53
CA ILE A 398 24.27 -20.02 -19.37
C ILE A 398 25.61 -20.06 -18.63
N SER A 399 26.22 -21.23 -18.51
CA SER A 399 27.51 -21.44 -17.83
C SER A 399 28.75 -21.22 -18.72
N ASP A 400 28.57 -20.68 -19.93
CA ASP A 400 29.62 -20.49 -20.94
C ASP A 400 30.41 -21.77 -21.30
N GLN A 401 29.81 -22.94 -21.09
CA GLN A 401 30.35 -24.23 -21.52
C GLN A 401 30.03 -24.54 -22.98
N ALA A 402 29.06 -23.84 -23.56
CA ALA A 402 28.67 -23.93 -24.97
C ALA A 402 28.38 -22.55 -25.55
N GLU A 403 28.72 -22.35 -26.81
CA GLU A 403 28.29 -21.16 -27.57
C GLU A 403 26.84 -21.31 -28.02
N ASN A 404 26.06 -20.22 -27.98
CA ASN A 404 24.67 -20.19 -28.45
C ASN A 404 24.62 -20.10 -29.98
N ASP A 405 25.03 -21.17 -30.65
CA ASP A 405 25.07 -21.29 -32.10
C ASP A 405 24.47 -22.64 -32.51
N ASN A 406 23.53 -22.63 -33.44
CA ASN A 406 22.76 -23.81 -33.83
C ASN A 406 23.64 -25.01 -34.20
N GLU A 407 24.67 -24.79 -35.04
CA GLU A 407 25.53 -25.87 -35.53
C GLU A 407 26.33 -26.50 -34.39
N LYS A 408 26.94 -25.67 -33.53
CA LYS A 408 27.71 -26.11 -32.36
C LYS A 408 26.83 -26.84 -31.35
N LEU A 409 25.61 -26.37 -31.10
CA LEU A 409 24.67 -27.02 -30.19
C LEU A 409 24.24 -28.40 -30.72
N ILE A 410 24.00 -28.53 -32.03
CA ILE A 410 23.72 -29.83 -32.66
C ILE A 410 24.89 -30.82 -32.48
N GLU A 411 26.13 -30.36 -32.62
CA GLU A 411 27.31 -31.21 -32.38
C GLU A 411 27.36 -31.74 -30.95
N ILE A 412 27.10 -30.88 -29.96
CA ILE A 412 27.06 -31.26 -28.54
C ILE A 412 26.02 -32.35 -28.30
N VAL A 413 24.82 -32.21 -28.88
CA VAL A 413 23.75 -33.22 -28.75
C VAL A 413 24.17 -34.55 -29.34
N LYS A 414 24.79 -34.55 -30.53
CA LYS A 414 25.27 -35.76 -31.20
C LYS A 414 26.36 -36.49 -30.41
N ILE A 415 27.24 -35.74 -29.74
CA ILE A 415 28.34 -36.29 -28.94
C ILE A 415 27.82 -36.83 -27.60
N SER A 416 26.93 -36.09 -26.95
CA SER A 416 26.51 -36.36 -25.57
C SER A 416 25.54 -37.54 -25.45
N ARG A 417 24.97 -38.03 -26.57
CA ARG A 417 23.93 -39.07 -26.61
C ARG A 417 22.86 -38.82 -25.53
N PHE A 418 22.32 -37.60 -25.53
CA PHE A 418 21.22 -37.22 -24.66
C PHE A 418 20.04 -38.17 -24.78
#